data_AF-A0A969QL15-F1
#
_entry.id   AF-A0A969QL15-F1
#
_cell.length_a   1.000
_cell.length_b   1.000
_cell.length_c   1.000
_cell.angle_alpha   90.00
_cell.angle_beta   90.00
_cell.angle_gamma   90.00
#
_symmetry.space_group_name_H-M   'P 1'
#
loop_
_entity.id
_entity.type
_entity.pdbx_description
1 polymer ?
#
loop_
_entity_poly.entity_id
_entity_poly.type
_entity_poly.pdbx_seq_one_letter_code
_entity_poly.pdbx_strand_id
1 'polypeptide(L)'
;MSSSNADSIFSAPVRQRLLDQLRRGSSASFSWEKLGDRINLDQMFVLIDGILPFEACLYYQVLPLFVDNNQLNLGMVSPEDEAAFEYIRRIISYLNYSLVSRPITSEAHQSVLTTYLNHSAKNPRRTPNPYRSPIRSKKKNNRFGRSPHLSPRRFQSV
;
A
#
# COMPACT_ATOMS: atom_id res chain seq x y z
N MET A 1 31.56 -10.65 13.03
CA MET A 1 30.27 -10.18 13.56
C MET A 1 29.88 -8.94 12.77
N SER A 2 29.16 -9.11 11.67
CA SER A 2 28.75 -8.00 10.80
C SER A 2 27.39 -8.32 10.20
N SER A 3 26.34 -7.99 10.94
CA SER A 3 24.99 -7.83 10.39
C SER A 3 24.63 -6.37 10.54
N SER A 4 24.72 -5.62 9.45
CA SER A 4 24.27 -4.24 9.40
C SER A 4 23.40 -4.05 8.16
N ASN A 5 22.26 -3.41 8.41
CA ASN A 5 21.43 -2.64 7.48
C ASN A 5 20.27 -3.39 6.79
N ALA A 6 19.22 -3.65 7.56
CA ALA A 6 17.86 -3.71 7.02
C ALA A 6 16.79 -2.96 7.86
N ASP A 7 17.13 -2.42 9.03
CA ASP A 7 16.11 -1.97 10.01
C ASP A 7 15.70 -0.48 9.95
N SER A 8 16.07 0.30 8.94
CA SER A 8 15.92 1.79 9.01
C SER A 8 14.98 2.43 7.99
N ILE A 9 14.02 1.70 7.40
CA ILE A 9 13.06 2.31 6.45
C ILE A 9 11.70 2.61 7.11
N PHE A 10 11.41 2.02 8.27
CA PHE A 10 10.15 2.23 8.97
C PHE A 10 10.32 3.27 10.06
N SER A 11 9.54 4.35 9.94
CA SER A 11 9.49 5.38 10.96
C SER A 11 8.92 4.75 12.25
N ALA A 12 9.80 4.38 13.18
CA ALA A 12 9.50 3.93 14.54
C ALA A 12 8.28 4.62 15.20
N PRO A 13 8.02 5.94 15.00
CA PRO A 13 6.81 6.57 15.52
C PRO A 13 5.48 5.96 15.03
N VAL A 14 5.37 5.43 13.80
CA VAL A 14 4.11 4.86 13.30
C VAL A 14 3.78 3.55 13.99
N ARG A 15 4.77 2.66 14.13
CA ARG A 15 4.62 1.41 14.87
C ARG A 15 4.25 1.71 16.31
N GLN A 16 4.99 2.61 16.97
CA GLN A 16 4.71 2.93 18.37
C GLN A 16 3.33 3.56 18.55
N ARG A 17 2.92 4.46 17.66
CA ARG A 17 1.58 5.08 17.67
C ARG A 17 0.46 4.07 17.43
N LEU A 18 0.67 3.12 16.51
CA LEU A 18 -0.25 2.01 16.28
C LEU A 18 -0.38 1.15 17.54
N LEU A 19 0.72 0.79 18.20
CA LEU A 19 0.71 0.02 19.46
C LEU A 19 0.02 0.79 20.58
N ASP A 20 0.33 2.08 20.76
CA ASP A 20 -0.30 2.92 21.77
C ASP A 20 -1.81 3.08 21.53
N GLN A 21 -2.24 3.17 20.28
CA GLN A 21 -3.65 3.29 19.91
C GLN A 21 -4.40 1.97 20.09
N LEU A 22 -3.79 0.83 19.75
CA LEU A 22 -4.33 -0.49 20.08
C LEU A 22 -4.52 -0.65 21.60
N ARG A 23 -3.57 -0.13 22.38
CA ARG A 23 -3.61 -0.17 23.85
C ARG A 23 -4.66 0.76 24.46
N ARG A 24 -4.98 1.89 23.82
CA ARG A 24 -6.02 2.84 24.29
C ARG A 24 -7.46 2.40 24.02
N GLY A 25 -7.69 1.52 23.04
CA GLY A 25 -9.04 1.09 22.62
C GLY A 25 -9.58 -0.18 23.27
N SER A 26 -8.93 -0.75 24.30
CA SER A 26 -9.27 -2.09 24.80
C SER A 26 -9.21 -2.25 26.32
N SER A 27 -10.22 -2.90 26.89
CA SER A 27 -10.27 -3.35 28.30
C SER A 27 -9.33 -4.55 28.59
N ALA A 28 -8.84 -5.23 27.55
CA ALA A 28 -7.94 -6.37 27.66
C ALA A 28 -6.47 -5.97 27.48
N SER A 29 -5.88 -5.34 28.50
CA SER A 29 -4.47 -4.87 28.51
C SER A 29 -3.44 -5.99 28.19
N PHE A 30 -3.80 -7.26 28.38
CA PHE A 30 -2.86 -8.39 28.29
C PHE A 30 -2.74 -8.99 26.87
N SER A 31 -3.69 -8.76 25.96
CA SER A 31 -3.71 -9.42 24.64
C SER A 31 -2.92 -8.66 23.56
N TRP A 32 -2.78 -7.34 23.70
CA TRP A 32 -2.22 -6.46 22.66
C TRP A 32 -0.70 -6.29 22.74
N GLU A 33 -0.10 -6.39 23.92
CA GLU A 33 1.37 -6.35 24.07
C GLU A 33 2.02 -7.51 23.31
N LYS A 34 1.45 -8.71 23.47
CA LYS A 34 1.85 -9.92 22.73
C LYS A 34 1.60 -9.82 21.22
N LEU A 35 0.61 -9.02 20.82
CA LEU A 35 0.31 -8.75 19.41
C LEU A 35 1.32 -7.77 18.80
N GLY A 36 1.79 -6.82 19.61
CA GLY A 36 2.65 -5.73 19.15
C GLY A 36 4.02 -6.17 18.64
N ASP A 37 4.53 -7.29 19.15
CA ASP A 37 5.74 -7.93 18.65
C ASP A 37 5.53 -8.54 17.25
N ARG A 38 4.31 -9.00 16.97
CA ARG A 38 3.93 -9.62 15.68
C ARG A 38 3.57 -8.59 14.61
N ILE A 39 3.15 -7.39 15.01
CA ILE A 39 2.80 -6.32 14.06
C ILE A 39 4.08 -5.75 13.45
N ASN A 40 4.27 -6.04 12.16
CA ASN A 40 5.36 -5.52 11.34
C ASN A 40 4.79 -4.85 10.09
N LEU A 41 5.09 -3.56 9.88
CA LEU A 41 4.57 -2.77 8.76
C LEU A 41 4.99 -3.32 7.38
N ASP A 42 6.20 -3.88 7.22
CA ASP A 42 6.60 -4.54 5.97
C ASP A 42 5.66 -5.70 5.65
N GLN A 43 5.37 -6.54 6.65
CA GLN A 43 4.48 -7.67 6.48
C GLN A 43 3.06 -7.19 6.17
N MET A 44 2.58 -6.17 6.87
CA MET A 44 1.27 -5.57 6.57
C MET A 44 1.21 -5.09 5.11
N PHE A 45 2.26 -4.48 4.58
CA PHE A 45 2.28 -4.02 3.19
C PHE A 45 2.25 -5.18 2.20
N VAL A 46 2.97 -6.27 2.48
CA VAL A 46 2.89 -7.50 1.68
C VAL A 46 1.47 -8.09 1.72
N LEU A 47 0.80 -8.05 2.88
CA LEU A 47 -0.59 -8.51 3.00
C LEU A 47 -1.56 -7.58 2.28
N ILE A 48 -1.29 -6.27 2.24
CA ILE A 48 -2.07 -5.31 1.45
C ILE A 48 -1.90 -5.58 -0.05
N ASP A 49 -0.68 -5.88 -0.50
CA ASP A 49 -0.39 -6.19 -1.90
C ASP A 49 -0.96 -7.56 -2.33
N GLY A 50 -1.05 -8.53 -1.43
CA GLY A 50 -1.32 -9.93 -1.77
C GLY A 50 -2.65 -10.53 -1.29
N ILE A 51 -3.24 -10.02 -0.21
CA ILE A 51 -4.48 -10.57 0.38
C ILE A 51 -5.60 -9.56 0.31
N LEU A 52 -5.35 -8.36 0.84
CA LEU A 52 -6.37 -7.35 0.97
C LEU A 52 -5.96 -6.05 0.29
N PRO A 53 -6.42 -5.78 -0.93
CA PRO A 53 -5.95 -4.64 -1.69
C PRO A 53 -6.20 -3.33 -0.94
N PHE A 54 -5.36 -2.34 -1.24
CA PHE A 54 -5.39 -1.03 -0.59
C PHE A 54 -6.79 -0.39 -0.60
N GLU A 55 -7.52 -0.53 -1.72
CA GLU A 55 -8.87 0.01 -1.89
C GLU A 55 -9.86 -0.63 -0.90
N ALA A 56 -9.75 -1.93 -0.65
CA ALA A 56 -10.59 -2.62 0.32
C ALA A 56 -10.23 -2.19 1.75
N CYS A 57 -8.94 -2.03 2.05
CA CYS A 57 -8.48 -1.50 3.33
C CYS A 57 -9.05 -0.10 3.60
N LEU A 58 -9.07 0.76 2.58
CA LEU A 58 -9.57 2.12 2.67
C LEU A 58 -11.10 2.16 2.83
N TYR A 59 -11.83 1.45 1.96
CA TYR A 59 -13.30 1.51 1.90
C TYR A 59 -13.97 0.91 3.14
N TYR A 60 -13.53 -0.28 3.55
CA TYR A 60 -14.09 -0.99 4.70
C TYR A 60 -13.43 -0.59 6.03
N GLN A 61 -12.47 0.34 6.00
CA GLN A 61 -11.73 0.79 7.18
C GLN A 61 -11.10 -0.36 7.98
N VAL A 62 -10.44 -1.25 7.26
CA VAL A 62 -9.79 -2.43 7.81
C VAL A 62 -8.30 -2.49 7.47
N LEU A 63 -7.53 -3.27 8.21
CA LEU A 63 -6.10 -3.51 7.95
C LEU A 63 -5.72 -4.97 8.19
N PRO A 64 -4.98 -5.63 7.28
CA PRO A 64 -4.36 -6.92 7.59
C PRO A 64 -3.20 -6.69 8.55
N LEU A 65 -3.29 -7.17 9.80
CA LEU A 65 -2.25 -6.93 10.81
C LEU A 65 -1.10 -7.93 10.67
N PHE A 66 -1.43 -9.22 10.63
CA PHE A 66 -0.49 -10.33 10.41
C PHE A 66 -1.30 -11.62 10.17
N VAL A 67 -0.61 -12.66 9.69
CA VAL A 67 -1.15 -14.02 9.59
C VAL A 67 -0.43 -14.92 10.60
N ASP A 68 -1.19 -15.72 11.34
CA ASP A 68 -0.67 -16.73 12.27
C ASP A 68 -1.46 -18.02 12.12
N ASN A 69 -0.80 -19.16 11.91
CA ASN A 69 -1.47 -20.47 11.76
C ASN A 69 -2.68 -20.47 10.81
N ASN A 70 -2.51 -19.92 9.59
CA ASN A 70 -3.59 -19.74 8.62
C ASN A 70 -4.77 -18.89 9.14
N GLN A 71 -4.53 -17.99 10.07
CA GLN A 71 -5.51 -17.05 10.57
C GLN A 71 -5.05 -15.62 10.28
N LEU A 72 -5.84 -14.91 9.48
CA LEU A 72 -5.66 -13.48 9.29
C LEU A 72 -6.20 -12.74 10.50
N ASN A 73 -5.32 -12.06 11.21
CA ASN A 73 -5.70 -11.09 12.23
C ASN A 73 -5.98 -9.76 11.52
N LEU A 74 -7.24 -9.36 11.50
CA LEU A 74 -7.75 -8.20 10.79
C LEU A 74 -8.07 -7.08 11.77
N GLY A 75 -7.42 -5.94 11.61
CA GLY A 75 -7.78 -4.71 12.30
C GLY A 75 -9.05 -4.11 11.70
N MET A 76 -10.06 -3.78 12.50
CA MET A 76 -11.29 -3.11 12.06
C MET A 76 -11.54 -1.86 12.90
N VAL A 77 -11.82 -0.72 12.24
CA VAL A 77 -12.19 0.52 12.95
C VAL A 77 -13.54 0.38 13.64
N SER A 78 -14.50 -0.28 12.98
CA SER A 78 -15.83 -0.63 13.50
C SER A 78 -15.99 -2.15 13.49
N PRO A 79 -15.70 -2.84 14.60
CA PRO A 79 -15.87 -4.30 14.71
C PRO A 79 -17.31 -4.78 14.46
N GLU A 80 -18.29 -3.91 14.66
CA GLU A 80 -19.71 -4.12 14.42
C GLU A 80 -20.14 -4.05 12.94
N ASP A 81 -19.24 -3.66 12.03
CA ASP A 81 -19.50 -3.66 10.60
C ASP A 81 -19.42 -5.09 10.03
N GLU A 82 -20.54 -5.81 10.15
CA GLU A 82 -20.66 -7.18 9.65
C GLU A 82 -20.49 -7.25 8.12
N ALA A 83 -20.90 -6.21 7.39
CA ALA A 83 -20.75 -6.17 5.94
C ALA A 83 -19.27 -6.13 5.52
N ALA A 84 -18.47 -5.34 6.23
CA ALA A 84 -17.02 -5.38 6.10
C ALA A 84 -16.48 -6.78 6.45
N PHE A 85 -16.83 -7.31 7.62
CA PHE A 85 -16.31 -8.61 8.07
C PHE A 85 -16.59 -9.74 7.07
N GLU A 86 -17.83 -9.86 6.60
CA GLU A 86 -18.24 -10.90 5.65
C GLU A 86 -17.61 -10.72 4.26
N TYR A 87 -17.44 -9.48 3.80
CA TYR A 87 -16.71 -9.21 2.57
C TYR A 87 -15.27 -9.73 2.64
N ILE A 88 -14.55 -9.42 3.71
CA ILE A 88 -13.16 -9.86 3.91
C ILE A 88 -13.11 -11.38 4.08
N ARG A 89 -14.02 -11.94 4.88
CA ARG A 89 -14.13 -13.39 5.09
C ARG A 89 -14.26 -14.14 3.76
N ARG A 90 -15.08 -13.62 2.85
CA ARG A 90 -15.25 -14.20 1.52
C ARG A 90 -13.94 -14.20 0.74
N ILE A 91 -13.20 -13.09 0.72
CA ILE A 91 -11.88 -13.00 0.04
C ILE A 91 -10.93 -14.06 0.59
N ILE A 92 -10.75 -14.10 1.91
CA ILE A 92 -9.71 -14.94 2.51
C ILE A 92 -10.06 -16.42 2.55
N SER A 93 -11.34 -16.77 2.43
CA SER A 93 -11.78 -18.17 2.36
C SER A 93 -11.22 -18.89 1.14
N TYR A 94 -11.06 -18.18 0.01
CA TYR A 94 -10.39 -18.70 -1.18
C TYR A 94 -8.89 -18.96 -0.95
N LEU A 95 -8.30 -18.32 0.07
CA LEU A 95 -6.91 -18.47 0.46
C LEU A 95 -6.71 -19.48 1.60
N ASN A 96 -7.78 -20.13 2.06
CA ASN A 96 -7.78 -21.04 3.21
C ASN A 96 -7.28 -20.37 4.50
N TYR A 97 -7.64 -19.10 4.71
CA TYR A 97 -7.42 -18.41 5.97
C TYR A 97 -8.72 -18.28 6.79
N SER A 98 -8.60 -18.43 8.10
CA SER A 98 -9.63 -18.03 9.06
C SER A 98 -9.49 -16.53 9.40
N LEU A 99 -10.59 -15.88 9.80
CA LEU A 99 -10.61 -14.45 10.12
C LEU A 99 -10.76 -14.23 11.61
N VAL A 100 -9.92 -13.37 12.19
CA VAL A 100 -10.10 -12.85 13.55
C VAL A 100 -10.10 -11.33 13.52
N SER A 101 -11.22 -10.74 13.93
CA SER A 101 -11.36 -9.29 14.05
C SER A 101 -10.68 -8.76 15.31
N ARG A 102 -10.02 -7.62 15.16
CA ARG A 102 -9.24 -6.91 16.18
C ARG A 102 -9.64 -5.43 16.10
N PRO A 103 -10.22 -4.83 17.14
CA PRO A 103 -10.56 -3.40 17.11
C PRO A 103 -9.29 -2.56 16.94
N ILE A 104 -9.36 -1.59 16.03
CA ILE A 104 -8.32 -0.56 15.84
C ILE A 104 -8.95 0.83 15.86
N THR A 105 -8.15 1.86 16.09
CA THR A 105 -8.65 3.24 15.95
C THR A 105 -8.61 3.69 14.49
N SER A 106 -9.47 4.63 14.14
CA SER A 106 -9.43 5.31 12.84
C SER A 106 -8.10 6.05 12.60
N GLU A 107 -7.49 6.58 13.65
CA GLU A 107 -6.18 7.23 13.58
C GLU A 107 -5.06 6.24 13.22
N ALA A 108 -5.09 5.04 13.81
CA ALA A 108 -4.16 3.94 13.49
C ALA A 108 -4.29 3.53 12.03
N HIS A 109 -5.54 3.32 11.61
CA HIS A 109 -5.90 2.98 10.24
C HIS A 109 -5.30 3.99 9.24
N GLN A 110 -5.58 5.27 9.44
CA GLN A 110 -5.09 6.35 8.58
C GLN A 110 -3.57 6.46 8.58
N SER A 111 -2.93 6.29 9.75
CA SER A 111 -1.47 6.38 9.87
C SER A 111 -0.77 5.29 9.05
N VAL A 112 -1.28 4.05 9.12
CA VAL A 112 -0.74 2.92 8.35
C VAL A 112 -0.96 3.13 6.86
N LEU A 113 -2.17 3.48 6.41
CA LEU A 113 -2.45 3.70 4.98
C LEU A 113 -1.64 4.86 4.39
N THR A 114 -1.47 5.94 5.13
CA THR A 114 -0.60 7.06 4.72
C THR A 114 0.85 6.59 4.57
N THR A 115 1.33 5.76 5.49
CA THR A 115 2.69 5.20 5.44
C THR A 115 2.85 4.25 4.26
N TYR A 116 1.85 3.42 3.98
CA TYR A 116 1.81 2.53 2.83
C TYR A 116 1.92 3.30 1.50
N LEU A 117 1.12 4.36 1.32
CA LEU A 117 1.18 5.19 0.12
C LEU A 117 2.56 5.82 -0.09
N ASN A 118 3.17 6.34 0.98
CA ASN A 118 4.52 6.89 0.95
C ASN A 118 5.59 5.84 0.60
N HIS A 119 5.40 4.60 1.04
CA HIS A 119 6.30 3.49 0.73
C HIS A 119 6.14 3.01 -0.72
N SER A 120 4.90 2.83 -1.19
CA SER A 120 4.57 2.39 -2.55
C SER A 120 5.09 3.38 -3.61
N ALA A 121 5.01 4.68 -3.35
CA ALA A 121 5.56 5.72 -4.22
C ALA A 121 7.09 5.63 -4.39
N LYS A 122 7.82 5.14 -3.38
CA LYS A 122 9.29 5.03 -3.38
C LYS A 122 9.78 3.72 -4.00
N ASN A 123 8.97 2.66 -3.98
CA ASN A 123 9.29 1.35 -4.52
C ASN A 123 8.27 0.88 -5.57
N PRO A 124 8.21 1.53 -6.75
CA PRO A 124 7.23 1.20 -7.80
C PRO A 124 7.41 -0.18 -8.45
N ARG A 125 8.43 -0.95 -8.05
CA ARG A 125 8.75 -2.29 -8.59
C ARG A 125 8.11 -3.44 -7.81
N ARG A 126 7.46 -3.19 -6.66
CA ARG A 126 6.85 -4.25 -5.83
C ARG A 126 5.40 -4.56 -6.18
N THR A 127 4.75 -3.76 -7.01
CA THR A 127 3.44 -4.11 -7.57
C THR A 127 3.64 -4.69 -8.97
N PRO A 128 3.43 -6.01 -9.19
CA PRO A 128 2.98 -6.44 -10.50
C PRO A 128 1.54 -5.95 -10.62
N ASN A 129 1.36 -4.67 -10.96
CA ASN A 129 0.07 -4.17 -11.38
C ASN A 129 -0.10 -4.57 -12.86
N PRO A 130 -0.90 -5.59 -13.21
CA PRO A 130 -1.11 -5.99 -14.60
C PRO A 130 -1.81 -4.90 -15.43
N TYR A 131 -2.32 -3.83 -14.80
CA TYR A 131 -2.98 -2.70 -15.45
C TYR A 131 -2.10 -1.46 -15.59
N ARG A 132 -0.87 -1.44 -15.03
CA ARG A 132 0.05 -0.31 -15.22
C ARG A 132 0.73 -0.41 -16.58
N SER A 133 0.00 -0.01 -17.63
CA SER A 133 0.60 0.25 -18.92
C SER A 133 1.73 1.28 -18.73
N PRO A 134 2.94 1.06 -19.29
CA PRO A 134 4.00 2.04 -19.20
C PRO A 134 3.52 3.31 -19.90
N ILE A 135 3.43 4.41 -19.14
CA ILE A 135 3.25 5.75 -19.72
C ILE A 135 4.48 6.00 -20.59
N ARG A 136 4.33 5.78 -21.90
CA ARG A 136 5.32 6.13 -22.92
C ARG A 136 5.42 7.65 -22.93
N SER A 137 6.37 8.19 -22.18
CA SER A 137 6.78 9.58 -22.30
C SER A 137 7.26 9.82 -23.74
N LYS A 138 6.38 10.44 -24.56
CA LYS A 138 6.75 10.92 -25.90
C LYS A 138 7.79 12.02 -25.73
N LYS A 139 9.07 11.64 -25.82
CA LYS A 139 10.19 12.56 -26.05
C LYS A 139 9.93 13.28 -27.38
N LYS A 140 9.53 14.55 -27.33
CA LYS A 140 9.42 15.42 -28.51
C LYS A 140 10.82 15.68 -29.05
N ASN A 141 11.24 14.91 -30.05
CA ASN A 141 12.47 15.14 -30.78
C ASN A 141 12.17 16.12 -31.93
N ASN A 142 12.17 17.43 -31.66
CA ASN A 142 12.05 18.43 -32.71
C ASN A 142 13.42 18.66 -33.37
N ARG A 143 13.73 17.87 -34.39
CA ARG A 143 14.85 18.10 -35.32
C ARG A 143 14.35 18.02 -36.76
N PHE A 144 13.79 19.13 -37.22
CA PHE A 144 13.74 19.48 -38.64
C PHE A 144 14.31 20.91 -38.67
N GLY A 145 15.51 21.15 -39.16
CA GLY A 145 15.95 20.79 -40.50
C GLY A 145 16.10 22.12 -41.22
N ARG A 146 17.29 22.72 -41.12
CA ARG A 146 17.70 23.88 -41.92
C ARG A 146 17.61 23.47 -43.39
N SER A 147 16.80 24.15 -44.19
CA SER A 147 16.90 24.09 -45.65
C SER A 147 17.36 25.44 -46.20
N PRO A 148 18.44 25.49 -46.99
CA PRO A 148 19.00 26.71 -47.54
C PRO A 148 18.29 27.15 -48.83
N HIS A 149 18.11 28.46 -48.95
CA HIS A 149 18.34 29.30 -50.13
C HIS A 149 17.95 28.78 -51.53
N LEU A 150 16.88 29.36 -52.10
CA LEU A 150 16.62 29.38 -53.55
C LEU A 150 16.37 30.83 -54.02
N SER A 151 17.22 31.30 -54.93
CA SER A 151 17.10 32.59 -55.63
C SER A 151 16.05 32.52 -56.76
N PRO A 152 15.41 33.65 -57.14
CA PRO A 152 14.47 33.68 -58.26
C PRO A 152 15.18 33.90 -59.61
N ARG A 153 14.91 33.06 -60.62
CA ARG A 153 15.25 33.32 -62.04
C ARG A 153 13.98 33.59 -62.86
N ARG A 154 13.80 34.87 -63.16
CA ARG A 154 13.41 35.51 -64.43
C ARG A 154 12.51 34.71 -65.41
N PHE A 155 11.29 35.21 -65.59
CA PHE A 155 10.42 34.97 -66.74
C PHE A 155 11.03 35.52 -68.04
N GLN A 156 10.90 34.76 -69.13
CA GLN A 156 10.92 35.30 -70.50
C GLN A 156 9.58 34.95 -71.18
N SER A 157 9.17 35.89 -72.02
CA SER A 157 7.94 36.03 -72.80
C SER A 157 7.79 35.04 -73.94
N VAL A 158 6.52 34.75 -74.29
CA VAL A 158 6.05 34.73 -75.68
C VAL A 158 4.65 35.35 -75.73
#